data_AF-A0AAP5H4B8-F1
#
_entry.id   AF-A0AAP5H4B8-F1
#
_cell.length_a   1.000
_cell.length_b   1.000
_cell.length_c   1.000
_cell.angle_alpha   90.00
_cell.angle_beta   90.00
_cell.angle_gamma   90.00
#
_symmetry.space_group_name_H-M   'P 1'
#
loop_
_entity.id
_entity.type
_entity.pdbx_description
1 polymer ?
#
loop_
_entity_poly.entity_id
_entity_poly.type
_entity_poly.pdbx_seq_one_letter_code
_entity_poly.pdbx_strand_id
1 'polypeptide(L)'
;MKKQVLNNKETSHTYIVVFTFLYGVTLLAWPLVAFAMGMSFAAPTSPEFQVASDLLFKILMSYPISVIAAIIGGWASYRSERYIFPYWMMQLPLLWIIAFFTVDRFGKYLNFLG
;
A
#
# COMPACT_ATOMS: atom_id res chain seq x y z
N MET A 1 19.66 -26.08 14.95
CA MET A 1 19.71 -25.14 13.80
C MET A 1 18.82 -25.55 12.62
N LYS A 2 18.96 -26.74 12.02
CA LYS A 2 18.21 -27.13 10.81
C LYS A 2 16.66 -27.01 10.93
N LYS A 3 16.09 -27.43 12.07
CA LYS A 3 14.64 -27.33 12.35
C LYS A 3 14.14 -25.88 12.42
N GLN A 4 14.93 -24.97 12.96
CA GLN A 4 14.57 -23.54 13.08
C GLN A 4 14.59 -22.83 11.72
N VAL A 5 15.57 -23.16 10.87
CA VAL A 5 15.64 -22.63 9.49
C VAL A 5 14.46 -23.11 8.66
N LEU A 6 14.10 -24.40 8.76
CA LEU A 6 12.92 -24.96 8.10
C LEU A 6 11.63 -24.25 8.54
N ASN A 7 11.44 -24.07 9.85
CA ASN A 7 10.27 -23.36 10.38
C ASN A 7 10.18 -21.91 9.89
N ASN A 8 11.31 -21.19 9.89
CA ASN A 8 11.38 -19.82 9.38
C ASN A 8 11.05 -19.74 7.89
N LYS A 9 11.52 -20.72 7.11
CA LYS A 9 11.22 -20.83 5.68
C LYS A 9 9.73 -21.06 5.43
N GLU A 10 9.13 -22.04 6.12
CA GLU A 10 7.69 -22.36 5.97
C GLU A 10 6.80 -21.20 6.38
N THR A 11 7.13 -20.55 7.51
CA THR A 11 6.38 -19.38 8.00
C THR A 11 6.48 -18.22 7.00
N SER A 12 7.70 -17.92 6.52
CA SER A 12 7.93 -16.85 5.54
C SER A 12 7.22 -17.14 4.21
N HIS A 13 7.25 -18.38 3.74
CA HIS A 13 6.54 -18.79 2.53
C HIS A 13 5.03 -18.60 2.67
N THR A 14 4.44 -19.11 3.75
CA THR A 14 3.01 -18.97 4.03
C THR A 14 2.61 -17.51 4.08
N TYR A 15 3.41 -16.69 4.76
CA TYR A 15 3.19 -15.25 4.88
C TYR A 15 3.19 -14.55 3.51
N ILE A 16 4.19 -14.83 2.67
CA ILE A 16 4.28 -14.25 1.32
C ILE A 16 3.09 -14.66 0.46
N VAL A 17 2.70 -15.94 0.51
CA VAL A 17 1.57 -16.45 -0.28
C VAL A 17 0.27 -15.76 0.12
N VAL A 18 -0.01 -15.66 1.42
CA VAL A 18 -1.21 -15.00 1.94
C VAL A 18 -1.25 -13.53 1.50
N PHE A 19 -0.17 -12.79 1.71
CA PHE A 19 -0.12 -11.36 1.34
C PHE A 19 -0.13 -11.15 -0.17
N THR A 20 0.51 -12.02 -0.95
CA THR A 20 0.44 -11.97 -2.43
C THR A 20 -0.99 -12.16 -2.90
N PHE A 21 -1.73 -13.11 -2.31
CA PHE A 21 -3.14 -13.33 -2.64
C PHE A 21 -4.00 -12.10 -2.29
N LEU A 22 -3.89 -11.63 -1.04
CA LEU A 22 -4.63 -10.44 -0.59
C LEU A 22 -4.34 -9.22 -1.47
N TYR A 23 -3.08 -8.97 -1.77
CA TYR A 23 -2.67 -7.86 -2.61
C TYR A 23 -3.00 -8.02 -4.09
N GLY A 24 -3.05 -9.25 -4.59
CA GLY A 24 -3.59 -9.54 -5.92
C GLY A 24 -5.06 -9.14 -6.01
N VAL A 25 -5.87 -9.48 -5.00
CA VAL A 25 -7.29 -9.10 -4.95
C VAL A 25 -7.46 -7.58 -4.87
N THR A 26 -6.67 -6.89 -4.04
CA THR A 26 -6.78 -5.42 -3.95
C THR A 26 -6.32 -4.72 -5.23
N LEU A 27 -5.29 -5.24 -5.92
CA LEU A 27 -4.89 -4.76 -7.25
C LEU A 27 -6.00 -4.93 -8.29
N LEU A 28 -6.74 -6.04 -8.26
CA LEU A 28 -7.87 -6.26 -9.17
C LEU A 28 -9.02 -5.28 -8.89
N ALA A 29 -9.25 -4.94 -7.63
CA ALA A 29 -10.26 -3.95 -7.24
C ALA A 29 -9.81 -2.50 -7.50
N TRP A 30 -8.50 -2.24 -7.57
CA TRP A 30 -7.94 -0.91 -7.64
C TRP A 30 -8.45 -0.04 -8.81
N PRO A 31 -8.60 -0.54 -10.06
CA PRO A 31 -9.13 0.27 -11.16
C PRO A 31 -10.52 0.85 -10.87
N LEU A 32 -11.39 0.12 -10.17
CA LEU A 32 -12.71 0.60 -9.77
C LEU A 32 -12.60 1.75 -8.76
N VAL A 33 -11.70 1.62 -7.79
CA VAL A 33 -11.43 2.66 -6.79
C VAL A 33 -10.82 3.89 -7.44
N ALA A 34 -9.83 3.70 -8.32
CA ALA A 34 -9.19 4.78 -9.07
C ALA A 34 -10.20 5.54 -9.94
N PHE A 35 -11.11 4.84 -10.61
CA PHE A 35 -12.18 5.45 -11.39
C PHE A 35 -13.15 6.26 -10.51
N ALA A 36 -13.65 5.67 -9.42
CA ALA A 36 -14.56 6.35 -8.50
C ALA A 36 -13.94 7.62 -7.89
N MET A 37 -12.68 7.53 -7.45
CA MET A 37 -11.95 8.66 -6.90
C MET A 37 -11.61 9.70 -7.97
N GLY A 38 -11.26 9.29 -9.18
CA GLY A 38 -11.02 10.19 -10.31
C GLY A 38 -12.25 11.03 -10.64
N MET A 39 -13.45 10.43 -10.63
CA MET A 39 -14.70 11.18 -10.76
C MET A 39 -14.93 12.15 -9.59
N SER A 40 -14.62 11.73 -8.36
CA SER A 40 -14.76 12.60 -7.18
C SER A 40 -13.81 13.80 -7.22
N PHE A 41 -12.59 13.63 -7.75
CA PHE A 41 -11.59 14.71 -7.87
C PHE A 41 -11.79 15.61 -9.09
N ALA A 42 -12.59 15.19 -10.06
CA ALA A 42 -12.99 16.03 -11.20
C ALA A 42 -14.06 17.08 -10.80
N ALA A 43 -14.67 16.95 -9.62
CA ALA A 43 -15.61 17.93 -9.10
C ALA A 43 -14.87 19.25 -8.72
N PRO A 44 -15.53 20.42 -8.82
CA PRO A 44 -14.93 21.69 -8.42
C PRO A 44 -14.55 21.65 -6.93
N THR A 45 -13.25 21.60 -6.63
CA THR A 45 -12.71 21.76 -5.27
C THR A 45 -12.33 23.22 -5.04
N SER A 46 -12.66 23.76 -3.87
CA SER A 46 -12.22 25.12 -3.51
C SER A 46 -10.68 25.21 -3.52
N PRO A 47 -10.11 26.41 -3.79
CA PRO A 47 -8.65 26.60 -3.86
C PRO A 47 -7.91 26.08 -2.62
N GLU A 48 -8.53 26.20 -1.46
CA GLU A 48 -8.02 25.74 -0.16
C GLU A 48 -7.79 24.21 -0.10
N PHE A 49 -8.54 23.42 -0.89
CA PHE A 49 -8.43 21.96 -0.91
C PHE A 49 -7.70 21.39 -2.12
N GLN A 50 -7.26 22.22 -3.08
CA GLN A 50 -6.62 21.73 -4.30
C GLN A 50 -5.33 20.95 -4.00
N VAL A 51 -4.52 21.42 -3.04
CA VAL A 51 -3.27 20.75 -2.66
C VAL A 51 -3.53 19.39 -2.00
N ALA A 52 -4.50 19.33 -1.08
CA ALA A 52 -4.86 18.08 -0.40
C ALA A 52 -5.47 17.07 -1.37
N SER A 53 -6.34 17.53 -2.28
CA SER A 53 -6.94 16.73 -3.35
C SER A 53 -5.89 16.10 -4.26
N ASP A 54 -4.93 16.92 -4.75
CA ASP A 54 -3.83 16.44 -5.61
C ASP A 54 -2.93 15.44 -4.88
N LEU A 55 -2.60 15.68 -3.60
CA LEU A 55 -1.84 14.74 -2.78
C LEU A 55 -2.58 13.42 -2.57
N LEU A 56 -3.89 13.45 -2.28
CA LEU A 56 -4.70 12.24 -2.13
C LEU A 56 -4.77 11.44 -3.43
N PHE A 57 -4.87 12.10 -4.58
CA PHE A 57 -4.83 11.45 -5.89
C PHE A 57 -3.46 10.82 -6.16
N LYS A 58 -2.37 11.55 -5.92
CA LYS A 58 -0.99 11.05 -6.09
C LYS A 58 -0.62 9.93 -5.15
N ILE A 59 -1.14 9.98 -3.92
CA ILE A 59 -1.24 8.83 -3.04
C ILE A 59 -2.06 7.82 -3.83
N LEU A 60 -3.38 7.75 -3.86
CA LEU A 60 -4.12 6.67 -4.56
C LEU A 60 -3.47 5.98 -5.80
N MET A 61 -2.95 6.76 -6.74
CA MET A 61 -2.27 6.30 -7.97
C MET A 61 -0.95 5.54 -7.80
N SER A 62 -0.17 5.78 -6.74
CA SER A 62 1.06 5.02 -6.47
C SER A 62 0.83 3.68 -5.72
N TYR A 63 -0.43 3.32 -5.36
CA TYR A 63 -0.73 2.12 -4.57
C TYR A 63 -0.33 0.85 -5.33
N PRO A 64 -0.67 0.71 -6.63
CA PRO A 64 -0.27 -0.45 -7.41
C PRO A 64 1.24 -0.64 -7.45
N ILE A 65 1.99 0.46 -7.51
CA ILE A 65 3.46 0.43 -7.51
C ILE A 65 3.98 -0.17 -6.20
N SER A 66 3.42 0.25 -5.07
CA SER A 66 3.80 -0.28 -3.75
C SER A 66 3.51 -1.79 -3.63
N VAL A 67 2.36 -2.23 -4.14
CA VAL A 67 1.96 -3.64 -4.13
C VAL A 67 2.91 -4.47 -5.00
N ILE A 68 3.17 -4.03 -6.23
CA ILE A 68 4.07 -4.74 -7.15
C ILE A 68 5.47 -4.84 -6.54
N ALA A 69 5.98 -3.75 -5.95
CA ALA A 69 7.26 -3.74 -5.25
C ALA A 69 7.28 -4.71 -4.06
N ALA A 70 6.21 -4.76 -3.26
CA ALA A 70 6.08 -5.66 -2.13
C ALA A 70 6.09 -7.14 -2.54
N ILE A 71 5.33 -7.50 -3.59
CA ILE A 71 5.26 -8.86 -4.11
C ILE A 71 6.62 -9.28 -4.66
N ILE A 72 7.20 -8.48 -5.57
CA ILE A 72 8.49 -8.80 -6.19
C ILE A 72 9.60 -8.88 -5.13
N GLY A 73 9.70 -7.87 -4.25
CA GLY A 73 10.70 -7.81 -3.19
C GLY A 73 10.56 -8.94 -2.16
N GLY A 74 9.32 -9.30 -1.80
CA GLY A 74 9.04 -10.42 -0.89
C GLY A 74 9.48 -11.76 -1.48
N TRP A 75 9.12 -12.06 -2.72
CA TRP A 75 9.53 -13.31 -3.38
C TRP A 75 11.03 -13.34 -3.71
N ALA A 76 11.65 -12.21 -4.03
CA ALA A 76 13.10 -12.13 -4.27
C ALA A 76 13.87 -12.41 -2.98
N SER A 77 13.50 -11.76 -1.87
CA SER A 77 14.18 -11.95 -0.58
C SER A 77 13.99 -13.36 0.00
N TYR A 78 12.83 -13.98 -0.21
CA TYR A 78 12.61 -15.39 0.14
C TYR A 78 13.52 -16.35 -0.65
N ARG A 79 13.68 -16.11 -1.96
CA ARG A 79 14.59 -16.90 -2.82
C ARG A 79 16.05 -16.74 -2.43
N SER A 80 16.43 -15.59 -1.88
CA SER A 80 17.77 -15.36 -1.32
C SER A 80 17.94 -15.85 0.13
N GLU A 81 17.01 -16.67 0.64
CA GLU A 81 17.02 -17.23 2.01
C GLU A 81 16.97 -16.19 3.14
N ARG A 82 16.62 -14.94 2.82
CA ARG A 82 16.52 -13.84 3.79
C ARG A 82 15.13 -13.77 4.39
N TYR A 83 14.71 -14.79 5.12
CA TYR A 83 13.31 -15.00 5.54
C TYR A 83 12.66 -13.88 6.38
N ILE A 84 13.43 -12.97 6.98
CA ILE A 84 12.90 -11.80 7.70
C ILE A 84 12.47 -10.65 6.78
N PHE A 85 13.11 -10.49 5.62
CA PHE A 85 12.85 -9.39 4.70
C PHE A 85 11.48 -9.46 4.02
N PRO A 86 10.94 -10.64 3.66
CA PRO A 86 9.59 -10.72 3.14
C PRO A 86 8.53 -10.11 4.05
N TYR A 87 8.70 -10.19 5.37
CA TYR A 87 7.78 -9.52 6.31
C TYR A 87 7.78 -8.01 6.09
N TRP A 88 8.95 -7.38 6.07
CA TRP A 88 9.09 -5.95 5.83
C TRP A 88 8.57 -5.52 4.45
N MET A 89 8.88 -6.28 3.40
CA MET A 89 8.44 -5.96 2.04
C MET A 89 6.92 -5.98 1.94
N MET A 90 6.26 -6.96 2.54
CA MET A 90 4.80 -7.04 2.53
C MET A 90 4.13 -5.97 3.38
N GLN A 91 4.83 -5.23 4.24
CA GLN A 91 4.25 -4.09 4.96
C GLN A 91 4.16 -2.82 4.10
N LEU A 92 4.91 -2.73 2.99
CA LEU A 92 4.96 -1.52 2.16
C LEU A 92 3.58 -1.02 1.72
N PRO A 93 2.65 -1.88 1.27
CA PRO A 93 1.31 -1.44 0.86
C PRO A 93 0.39 -1.10 2.04
N LEU A 94 0.78 -1.36 3.29
CA LEU A 94 0.02 -0.93 4.47
C LEU A 94 0.38 0.49 4.91
N LEU A 95 1.62 0.93 4.66
CA LEU A 95 2.05 2.31 4.91
C LEU A 95 1.23 3.34 4.14
N TRP A 96 0.62 2.88 3.06
CA TRP A 96 -0.31 3.62 2.23
C TRP A 96 -1.61 4.00 2.91
N ILE A 97 -2.18 3.07 3.67
CA ILE A 97 -3.38 3.31 4.46
C ILE A 97 -3.08 4.43 5.45
N ILE A 98 -1.91 4.38 6.08
CA ILE A 98 -1.45 5.41 7.03
C ILE A 98 -1.26 6.76 6.31
N ALA A 99 -0.59 6.77 5.16
CA ALA A 99 -0.37 7.99 4.38
C ALA A 99 -1.70 8.64 3.95
N PHE A 100 -2.66 7.84 3.48
CA PHE A 100 -3.98 8.30 3.09
C PHE A 100 -4.73 8.98 4.25
N PHE A 101 -4.83 8.30 5.40
CA PHE A 101 -5.49 8.87 6.58
C PHE A 101 -4.78 10.11 7.13
N THR A 102 -3.46 10.15 7.03
CA THR A 102 -2.66 11.31 7.43
C THR A 102 -3.01 12.51 6.57
N VAL A 103 -2.97 12.38 5.24
CA VAL A 103 -3.28 13.50 4.33
C VAL A 103 -4.73 13.94 4.45
N ASP A 104 -5.69 13.01 4.54
CA ASP A 104 -7.10 13.36 4.75
C ASP A 104 -7.32 14.13 6.07
N ARG A 105 -6.73 13.66 7.17
CA ARG A 105 -6.92 14.27 8.49
C ARG A 105 -6.20 15.61 8.63
N PHE A 106 -4.97 15.74 8.12
CA PHE A 106 -4.27 17.03 8.11
C PHE A 106 -4.93 18.03 7.16
N GLY A 107 -5.45 17.58 6.01
CA GLY A 107 -6.25 18.43 5.12
C GLY A 107 -7.49 18.98 5.82
N LYS A 108 -8.17 18.17 6.64
CA LYS A 108 -9.30 18.61 7.48
C LYS A 108 -8.89 19.50 8.65
N TYR A 109 -7.69 19.34 9.22
CA TYR A 109 -7.22 20.16 10.34
C TYR A 109 -6.79 21.57 9.91
N LEU A 110 -6.19 21.71 8.72
CA LEU A 110 -5.87 23.01 8.14
C LEU A 110 -7.12 23.87 7.87
N ASN A 111 -8.27 23.23 7.66
CA ASN A 111 -9.58 23.87 7.52
C ASN A 111 -10.11 24.44 8.85
N PHE A 112 -9.82 23.81 10.00
CA PHE A 112 -10.31 24.30 11.30
C PHE A 112 -9.58 25.57 11.81
N LEU A 113 -8.44 25.91 11.21
CA LEU A 113 -7.58 27.02 11.66
C LEU A 113 -7.57 28.23 10.70
N GLY A 114 -8.27 28.16 9.57
CA GLY A 114 -8.45 29.25 8.61
C GLY A 114 -9.89 29.78 8.62
#